data_AF-A0A0Q4EYP3-F1
#
_entry.id   AF-A0A0Q4EYP3-F1
#
_cell.length_a   1.000
_cell.length_b   1.000
_cell.length_c   1.000
_cell.angle_alpha   90.00
_cell.angle_beta   90.00
_cell.angle_gamma   90.00
#
_symmetry.space_group_name_H-M   'P 1'
#
loop_
_entity.id
_entity.type
_entity.pdbx_description
1 polymer ?
#
loop_
_entity_poly.entity_id
_entity_poly.type
_entity_poly.pdbx_seq_one_letter_code
_entity_poly.pdbx_strand_id
1 'polypeptide(L)'
;MDRTSHTCISRWPLFLAVLLALFASGCSQQQGRDIASQFSNGRPDEFFQTSVDRMATLSMRDNLQSLYLLMSKLYLRNPSQWRQSGYPDAVSAAREIRQAIEQQKPLPALGERRDLAALSYSLSPDFKGDRVGAFIYAIGSMLVTAHGGRTQFYMTDSINPQFVSNAARNIEKATWLLSQRQDANGVLLLFSNEISEEGSNLSFAVEFGKVVARLDLLAQMLDERYRRVALNYAQSLLLMNFLPVQ
;
A
#
# COMPACT_ATOMS: atom_id res chain seq x y z
N MET A 1 50.85 49.81 -55.74
CA MET A 1 50.63 50.00 -54.29
C MET A 1 49.53 49.04 -53.88
N ASP A 2 49.92 47.98 -53.19
CA ASP A 2 49.07 46.90 -52.71
C ASP A 2 48.01 47.38 -51.71
N ARG A 3 46.82 46.75 -51.77
CA ARG A 3 45.94 46.64 -50.61
C ARG A 3 45.14 45.35 -50.69
N THR A 4 45.66 44.30 -50.06
CA THR A 4 44.95 43.03 -49.82
C THR A 4 43.91 43.23 -48.71
N SER A 5 42.64 43.05 -49.04
CA SER A 5 41.54 42.99 -48.07
C SER A 5 41.34 41.54 -47.62
N HIS A 6 41.84 41.22 -46.43
CA HIS A 6 41.51 39.95 -45.76
C HIS A 6 40.09 40.04 -45.19
N THR A 7 39.14 39.31 -45.79
CA THR A 7 37.83 39.06 -45.19
C THR A 7 37.99 38.05 -44.06
N CYS A 8 37.93 38.53 -42.81
CA CYS A 8 37.88 37.68 -41.62
C CYS A 8 36.49 37.05 -41.52
N ILE A 9 36.33 35.84 -42.05
CA ILE A 9 35.11 35.04 -41.89
C ILE A 9 35.03 34.59 -40.42
N SER A 10 34.15 35.22 -39.65
CA SER A 10 33.88 34.86 -38.25
C SER A 10 33.34 33.42 -38.18
N ARG A 11 34.16 32.48 -37.69
CA ARG A 11 33.80 31.07 -37.48
C ARG A 11 32.99 30.85 -36.18
N TRP A 12 32.71 31.90 -35.42
CA TRP A 12 31.98 31.86 -34.15
C TRP A 12 30.54 31.31 -34.21
N PRO A 13 29.70 31.58 -35.23
CA PRO A 13 28.32 31.08 -35.21
C PRO A 13 28.24 29.55 -35.40
N LEU A 14 29.22 28.95 -36.09
CA LEU A 14 29.32 27.50 -36.28
C LEU A 14 29.75 26.78 -35.00
N PHE A 15 30.69 27.35 -34.23
CA PHE A 15 31.08 26.79 -32.94
C PHE A 15 29.95 26.86 -31.91
N LEU A 16 29.17 27.93 -31.91
CA LEU A 16 28.03 28.11 -30.99
C LEU A 16 26.89 27.13 -31.32
N ALA A 17 26.62 26.87 -32.60
CA ALA A 17 25.64 25.87 -33.03
C ALA A 17 26.05 24.43 -32.69
N VAL A 18 27.33 24.08 -32.85
CA VAL A 18 27.86 22.77 -32.47
C VAL A 18 27.82 22.57 -30.95
N LEU A 19 28.15 23.62 -30.17
CA LEU A 19 28.02 23.57 -28.72
C LEU A 19 26.55 23.33 -28.29
N LEU A 20 25.60 24.05 -28.89
CA LEU A 20 24.17 23.90 -28.58
C LEU A 20 23.65 22.48 -28.87
N ALA A 21 24.08 21.87 -29.98
CA ALA A 21 23.72 20.50 -30.35
C ALA A 21 24.29 19.44 -29.38
N LEU A 22 25.50 19.65 -28.87
CA LEU A 22 26.12 18.79 -27.86
C LEU A 22 25.37 18.86 -26.51
N PHE A 23 24.90 20.05 -26.10
CA PHE A 23 24.12 20.20 -24.87
C PHE A 23 22.69 19.65 -24.98
N ALA A 24 22.07 19.65 -26.17
CA ALA A 24 20.73 19.08 -26.38
C ALA A 24 20.73 17.53 -26.36
N SER A 25 21.86 16.89 -26.68
CA SER A 25 21.96 15.43 -26.80
C SER A 25 22.01 14.71 -25.44
N GLY A 26 22.54 15.37 -24.41
CA GLY A 26 22.70 14.78 -23.06
C GLY A 26 21.39 14.56 -22.30
N CYS A 27 20.40 15.44 -22.47
CA CYS A 27 19.11 15.32 -21.77
C CYS A 27 18.25 14.17 -22.32
N SER A 28 18.31 13.90 -23.63
CA SER A 28 17.53 12.80 -24.24
C SER A 28 18.05 11.41 -23.87
N GLN A 29 19.37 11.28 -23.67
CA GLN A 29 20.00 10.00 -23.39
C GLN A 29 19.72 9.50 -21.97
N GLN A 30 19.60 10.43 -21.01
CA GLN A 30 19.16 10.13 -19.65
C GLN A 30 17.69 9.67 -19.64
N GLN A 31 16.82 10.40 -20.34
CA GLN A 31 15.39 10.05 -20.42
C GLN A 31 15.14 8.71 -21.14
N GLY A 32 15.90 8.41 -22.20
CA GLY A 32 15.84 7.11 -22.89
C GLY A 32 16.33 5.94 -22.03
N ARG A 33 17.37 6.15 -21.23
CA ARG A 33 17.86 5.15 -20.25
C ARG A 33 16.84 4.90 -19.14
N ASP A 34 16.21 5.96 -18.63
CA ASP A 34 15.18 5.85 -17.59
C ASP A 34 13.96 5.07 -18.09
N ILE A 35 13.48 5.35 -19.31
CA ILE A 35 12.38 4.61 -19.94
C ILE A 35 12.74 3.13 -20.14
N ALA A 36 13.93 2.84 -20.70
CA ALA A 36 14.38 1.46 -20.90
C ALA A 36 14.49 0.68 -19.58
N SER A 37 14.96 1.34 -18.50
CA SER A 37 15.04 0.75 -17.17
C SER A 37 13.66 0.48 -16.56
N GLN A 38 12.66 1.34 -16.82
CA GLN A 38 11.29 1.11 -16.39
C GLN A 38 10.66 -0.07 -17.11
N PHE A 39 10.93 -0.23 -18.42
CA PHE A 39 10.47 -1.39 -19.18
C PHE A 39 11.15 -2.70 -18.75
N SER A 40 12.45 -2.69 -18.42
CA SER A 40 13.13 -3.90 -17.96
C SER A 40 12.70 -4.32 -16.54
N ASN A 41 12.27 -3.36 -15.72
CA ASN A 41 11.82 -3.61 -14.34
C ASN A 41 10.31 -3.86 -14.23
N GLY A 42 9.53 -3.49 -15.25
CA GLY A 42 8.08 -3.69 -15.29
C GLY A 42 7.72 -5.16 -15.47
N ARG A 43 6.72 -5.63 -14.72
CA ARG A 43 6.20 -6.99 -14.92
C ARG A 43 5.22 -7.03 -16.11
N PRO A 44 5.22 -8.07 -16.95
CA PRO A 44 4.34 -8.15 -18.12
C PRO A 44 2.84 -8.09 -17.80
N ASP A 45 2.41 -8.42 -16.59
CA ASP A 45 1.02 -8.36 -16.16
C ASP A 45 0.56 -6.92 -15.86
N GLU A 46 1.48 -5.98 -15.67
CA GLU A 46 1.17 -4.56 -15.40
C GLU A 46 0.47 -3.87 -16.58
N PHE A 47 0.63 -4.38 -17.80
CA PHE A 47 -0.07 -3.88 -18.99
C PHE A 47 -1.60 -3.99 -18.89
N PHE A 48 -2.11 -4.88 -18.04
CA PHE A 48 -3.53 -5.07 -17.80
C PHE A 48 -4.03 -4.32 -16.54
N GLN A 49 -3.24 -3.39 -16.02
CA GLN A 49 -3.60 -2.54 -14.89
C GLN A 49 -3.79 -1.09 -15.35
N THR A 50 -4.91 -0.46 -14.97
CA THR A 50 -4.99 1.01 -15.03
C THR A 50 -4.08 1.64 -13.97
N SER A 51 -3.89 2.96 -14.03
CA SER A 51 -3.18 3.69 -12.97
C SER A 51 -3.79 3.48 -11.59
N VAL A 52 -5.13 3.43 -11.50
CA VAL A 52 -5.85 3.18 -10.24
C VAL A 52 -5.65 1.73 -9.76
N ASP A 53 -5.66 0.74 -10.67
CA ASP A 53 -5.44 -0.66 -10.31
C ASP A 53 -3.99 -0.90 -9.84
N ARG A 54 -3.03 -0.22 -10.49
CA ARG A 54 -1.63 -0.22 -10.07
C ARG A 54 -1.44 0.42 -8.69
N MET A 55 -2.09 1.56 -8.46
CA MET A 55 -2.09 2.21 -7.14
C MET A 55 -2.71 1.31 -6.07
N ALA A 56 -3.82 0.63 -6.35
CA ALA A 56 -4.44 -0.32 -5.44
C ALA A 56 -3.50 -1.49 -5.12
N THR A 57 -2.81 -2.03 -6.13
CA THR A 57 -1.87 -3.15 -5.97
C THR A 57 -0.69 -2.75 -5.10
N LEU A 58 -0.09 -1.58 -5.36
CA LEU A 58 1.03 -1.06 -4.57
C LEU A 58 0.59 -0.72 -3.14
N SER A 59 -0.56 -0.08 -2.98
CA SER A 59 -1.12 0.25 -1.66
C SER A 59 -1.39 -1.01 -0.85
N MET A 60 -1.95 -2.06 -1.46
CA MET A 60 -2.21 -3.33 -0.78
C MET A 60 -0.91 -4.01 -0.32
N ARG A 61 0.10 -4.06 -1.20
CA ARG A 61 1.44 -4.54 -0.86
C ARG A 61 2.02 -3.77 0.34
N ASP A 62 2.00 -2.45 0.28
CA ASP A 62 2.60 -1.59 1.29
C ASP A 62 1.83 -1.65 2.61
N ASN A 63 0.50 -1.83 2.57
CA ASN A 63 -0.33 -2.06 3.75
C ASN A 63 0.03 -3.39 4.43
N LEU A 64 0.15 -4.48 3.67
CA LEU A 64 0.60 -5.77 4.22
C LEU A 64 2.01 -5.68 4.80
N GLN A 65 2.93 -4.97 4.13
CA GLN A 65 4.27 -4.75 4.66
C GLN A 65 4.27 -3.97 5.99
N SER A 66 3.45 -2.93 6.11
CA SER A 66 3.24 -2.22 7.37
C SER A 66 2.69 -3.15 8.47
N LEU A 67 1.75 -4.05 8.14
CA LEU A 67 1.26 -5.06 9.09
C LEU A 67 2.34 -6.06 9.53
N TYR A 68 3.20 -6.51 8.62
CA TYR A 68 4.29 -7.42 8.96
C TYR A 68 5.36 -6.74 9.82
N LEU A 69 5.63 -5.45 9.59
CA LEU A 69 6.48 -4.66 10.47
C LEU A 69 5.86 -4.53 11.86
N LEU A 70 4.56 -4.22 11.94
CA LEU A 70 3.82 -4.16 13.21
C LEU A 70 3.87 -5.50 13.95
N MET A 71 3.69 -6.62 13.24
CA MET A 71 3.77 -7.96 13.81
C MET A 71 5.14 -8.22 14.45
N SER A 72 6.24 -7.94 13.74
CA SER A 72 7.59 -8.10 14.26
C SER A 72 7.82 -7.26 15.52
N LYS A 73 7.35 -6.01 15.53
CA LYS A 73 7.43 -5.11 16.69
C LYS A 73 6.60 -5.61 17.86
N LEU A 74 5.41 -6.14 17.60
CA LEU A 74 4.52 -6.71 18.62
C LEU A 74 5.12 -7.97 19.22
N TYR A 75 5.72 -8.86 18.43
CA TYR A 75 6.41 -10.04 18.96
C TYR A 75 7.64 -9.68 19.80
N LEU A 76 8.40 -8.66 19.39
CA LEU A 76 9.52 -8.17 20.17
C LEU A 76 9.06 -7.67 21.55
N ARG A 77 7.93 -6.96 21.59
CA ARG A 77 7.37 -6.39 22.82
C ARG A 77 6.55 -7.40 23.65
N ASN A 78 6.09 -8.48 23.02
CA ASN A 78 5.26 -9.53 23.62
C ASN A 78 5.84 -10.92 23.32
N PRO A 79 7.06 -11.25 23.80
CA PRO A 79 7.76 -12.46 23.36
C PRO A 79 7.12 -13.76 23.87
N SER A 80 6.18 -13.70 24.83
CA SER A 80 5.40 -14.86 25.23
C SER A 80 4.42 -15.34 24.15
N GLN A 81 3.99 -14.46 23.24
CA GLN A 81 2.90 -14.73 22.29
C GLN A 81 3.31 -15.73 21.22
N TRP A 82 4.46 -15.53 20.55
CA TRP A 82 4.95 -16.49 19.54
C TRP A 82 5.41 -17.82 20.15
N ARG A 83 5.75 -17.85 21.46
CA ARG A 83 6.09 -19.09 22.16
C ARG A 83 4.87 -19.97 22.39
N GLN A 84 3.69 -19.37 22.59
CA GLN A 84 2.43 -20.11 22.79
C GLN A 84 1.99 -20.85 21.52
N SER A 85 2.39 -20.37 20.34
CA SER A 85 2.05 -20.99 19.06
C SER A 85 2.95 -22.17 18.67
N GLY A 86 3.95 -22.52 19.50
CA GLY A 86 4.80 -23.70 19.30
C GLY A 86 5.84 -23.56 18.18
N TYR A 87 6.04 -22.35 17.66
CA TYR A 87 7.07 -22.06 16.67
C TYR A 87 8.46 -21.97 17.31
N PRO A 88 9.54 -22.30 16.56
CA PRO A 88 10.90 -22.25 17.08
C PRO A 88 11.35 -20.81 17.40
N ASP A 89 10.84 -19.83 16.67
CA ASP A 89 11.22 -18.43 16.81
C ASP A 89 10.13 -17.48 16.25
N ALA A 90 10.23 -16.20 16.56
CA ALA A 90 9.28 -15.17 16.14
C ALA A 90 9.24 -14.96 14.61
N VAL A 91 10.34 -15.20 13.88
CA VAL A 91 10.42 -15.07 12.43
C VAL A 91 9.65 -16.21 11.76
N SER A 92 9.75 -17.43 12.30
CA SER A 92 8.98 -18.59 11.87
C SER A 92 7.49 -18.38 12.11
N ALA A 93 7.10 -17.89 13.30
CA ALA A 93 5.71 -17.51 13.57
C ALA A 93 5.20 -16.45 12.59
N ALA A 94 5.96 -15.36 12.40
CA ALA A 94 5.62 -14.30 11.46
C ALA A 94 5.44 -14.79 10.02
N ARG A 95 6.28 -15.73 9.57
CA ARG A 95 6.20 -16.31 8.23
C ARG A 95 4.90 -17.08 8.02
N GLU A 96 4.50 -17.90 8.97
CA GLU A 96 3.26 -18.67 8.88
C GLU A 96 2.02 -17.76 8.86
N ILE A 97 2.00 -16.72 9.71
CA ILE A 97 0.92 -15.73 9.69
C ILE A 97 0.86 -15.00 8.35
N ARG A 98 2.01 -14.59 7.80
CA ARG A 98 2.10 -13.94 6.49
C ARG A 98 1.55 -14.86 5.39
N GLN A 99 1.98 -16.11 5.34
CA GLN A 99 1.47 -17.07 4.36
C GLN A 99 -0.03 -17.30 4.52
N ALA A 100 -0.53 -17.35 5.75
CA ALA A 100 -1.95 -17.51 6.00
C ALA A 100 -2.78 -16.32 5.47
N ILE A 101 -2.29 -15.09 5.61
CA ILE A 101 -2.93 -13.90 5.05
C ILE A 101 -2.87 -13.92 3.52
N GLU A 102 -1.67 -14.08 2.95
CA GLU A 102 -1.45 -13.97 1.49
C GLU A 102 -2.13 -15.08 0.71
N GLN A 103 -2.21 -16.28 1.28
CA GLN A 103 -2.87 -17.44 0.67
C GLN A 103 -4.30 -17.63 1.19
N GLN A 104 -4.81 -16.69 1.99
CA GLN A 104 -6.15 -16.71 2.57
C GLN A 104 -6.48 -18.01 3.35
N LYS A 105 -5.47 -18.66 3.93
CA LYS A 105 -5.64 -19.88 4.71
C LYS A 105 -6.22 -19.54 6.10
N PRO A 106 -7.07 -20.40 6.66
CA PRO A 106 -7.54 -20.25 8.03
C PRO A 106 -6.39 -20.41 9.03
N LEU A 107 -6.52 -19.76 10.19
CA LEU A 107 -5.61 -19.94 11.32
C LEU A 107 -6.24 -20.93 12.30
N PRO A 108 -5.62 -22.08 12.61
CA PRO A 108 -6.23 -23.10 13.47
C PRO A 108 -6.71 -22.56 14.83
N ALA A 109 -5.95 -21.66 15.45
CA ALA A 109 -6.29 -21.05 16.74
C ALA A 109 -7.57 -20.17 16.70
N LEU A 110 -8.00 -19.74 15.51
CA LEU A 110 -9.19 -18.91 15.30
C LEU A 110 -10.43 -19.72 14.88
N GLY A 111 -10.25 -20.99 14.50
CA GLY A 111 -11.28 -21.79 13.85
C GLY A 111 -11.74 -21.13 12.55
N GLU A 112 -13.06 -21.08 12.33
CA GLU A 112 -13.66 -20.47 11.14
C GLU A 112 -13.71 -18.93 11.17
N ARG A 113 -13.24 -18.30 12.26
CA ARG A 113 -13.33 -16.83 12.40
C ARG A 113 -12.27 -16.14 11.53
N ARG A 114 -12.73 -15.14 10.77
CA ARG A 114 -11.90 -14.25 9.94
C ARG A 114 -12.28 -12.79 10.17
N ASP A 115 -11.48 -11.88 9.63
CA ASP A 115 -11.77 -10.44 9.61
C ASP A 115 -12.13 -9.90 11.01
N LEU A 116 -13.24 -9.16 11.14
CA LEU A 116 -13.66 -8.58 12.42
C LEU A 116 -14.03 -9.63 13.47
N ALA A 117 -14.54 -10.80 13.07
CA ALA A 117 -14.86 -11.87 14.00
C ALA A 117 -13.58 -12.45 14.64
N ALA A 118 -12.52 -12.60 13.84
CA ALA A 118 -11.20 -12.97 14.34
C ALA A 118 -10.62 -11.87 15.24
N LEU A 119 -10.76 -10.60 14.87
CA LEU A 119 -10.26 -9.47 15.67
C LEU A 119 -10.93 -9.39 17.04
N SER A 120 -12.25 -9.55 17.08
CA SER A 120 -13.00 -9.56 18.34
C SER A 120 -12.60 -10.74 19.21
N TYR A 121 -12.42 -11.92 18.61
CA TYR A 121 -12.02 -13.11 19.34
C TYR A 121 -10.58 -13.03 19.86
N SER A 122 -9.63 -12.53 19.06
CA SER A 122 -8.22 -12.39 19.46
C SER A 122 -8.02 -11.43 20.63
N LEU A 123 -8.96 -10.54 20.89
CA LEU A 123 -8.98 -9.59 22.01
C LEU A 123 -9.95 -10.00 23.14
N SER A 124 -10.57 -11.17 23.03
CA SER A 124 -11.45 -11.73 24.06
C SER A 124 -10.65 -12.44 25.18
N PRO A 125 -11.17 -12.52 26.41
CA PRO A 125 -10.56 -13.32 27.48
C PRO A 125 -10.45 -14.82 27.15
N ASP A 126 -11.36 -15.33 26.32
CA ASP A 126 -11.48 -16.75 25.97
C ASP A 126 -10.36 -17.22 25.04
N PHE A 127 -9.79 -16.32 24.25
CA PHE A 127 -8.71 -16.67 23.33
C PHE A 127 -7.39 -16.93 24.07
N LYS A 128 -6.83 -18.14 23.92
CA LYS A 128 -5.60 -18.56 24.61
C LYS A 128 -4.41 -18.81 23.66
N GLY A 129 -4.57 -18.48 22.38
CA GLY A 129 -3.50 -18.61 21.40
C GLY A 129 -2.62 -17.37 21.32
N ASP A 130 -1.74 -17.39 20.31
CA ASP A 130 -0.90 -16.25 19.93
C ASP A 130 -1.76 -15.05 19.52
N ARG A 131 -1.89 -14.07 20.43
CA ARG A 131 -2.71 -12.87 20.23
C ARG A 131 -2.11 -11.94 19.20
N VAL A 132 -0.78 -11.89 19.07
CA VAL A 132 -0.12 -11.06 18.06
C VAL A 132 -0.42 -11.61 16.67
N GLY A 133 -0.19 -12.90 16.47
CA GLY A 133 -0.48 -13.56 15.20
C GLY A 133 -1.96 -13.47 14.82
N ALA A 134 -2.86 -13.74 15.78
CA ALA A 134 -4.31 -13.65 15.57
C ALA A 134 -4.79 -12.23 15.25
N PHE A 135 -4.31 -11.22 15.96
CA PHE A 135 -4.66 -9.81 15.74
C PHE A 135 -4.20 -9.34 14.35
N ILE A 136 -2.95 -9.64 13.97
CA ILE A 136 -2.41 -9.28 12.65
C ILE A 136 -3.13 -10.03 11.54
N TYR A 137 -3.39 -11.33 11.73
CA TYR A 137 -4.18 -12.12 10.78
C TYR A 137 -5.58 -11.54 10.57
N ALA A 138 -6.27 -11.15 11.64
CA ALA A 138 -7.59 -10.57 11.54
C ALA A 138 -7.62 -9.27 10.72
N ILE A 139 -6.63 -8.38 10.92
CA ILE A 139 -6.52 -7.15 10.13
C ILE A 139 -6.11 -7.46 8.68
N GLY A 140 -5.13 -8.33 8.48
CA GLY A 140 -4.65 -8.70 7.15
C GLY A 140 -5.73 -9.38 6.30
N SER A 141 -6.47 -10.33 6.88
CA SER A 141 -7.61 -10.96 6.21
C SER A 141 -8.70 -9.95 5.88
N MET A 142 -9.05 -9.05 6.80
CA MET A 142 -10.01 -7.97 6.54
C MET A 142 -9.58 -7.06 5.40
N LEU A 143 -8.29 -6.72 5.29
CA LEU A 143 -7.78 -5.94 4.16
C LEU A 143 -7.98 -6.69 2.85
N VAL A 144 -7.61 -7.96 2.79
CA VAL A 144 -7.80 -8.79 1.58
C VAL A 144 -9.29 -8.88 1.23
N THR A 145 -10.16 -9.11 2.22
CA THR A 145 -11.63 -9.17 2.04
C THR A 145 -12.19 -7.85 1.52
N ALA A 146 -11.77 -6.71 2.08
CA ALA A 146 -12.20 -5.38 1.65
C ALA A 146 -11.81 -5.06 0.20
N HIS A 147 -10.77 -5.73 -0.31
CA HIS A 147 -10.30 -5.63 -1.68
C HIS A 147 -10.81 -6.78 -2.57
N GLY A 148 -11.93 -7.43 -2.21
CA GLY A 148 -12.54 -8.47 -3.05
C GLY A 148 -11.71 -9.76 -3.13
N GLY A 149 -10.95 -10.07 -2.09
CA GLY A 149 -10.21 -11.31 -1.97
C GLY A 149 -8.88 -11.36 -2.72
N ARG A 150 -8.35 -10.20 -3.14
CA ARG A 150 -7.15 -10.12 -3.99
C ARG A 150 -6.06 -9.24 -3.36
N THR A 151 -4.82 -9.46 -3.81
CA THR A 151 -3.65 -8.65 -3.47
C THR A 151 -3.03 -7.93 -4.67
N GLN A 152 -3.49 -8.28 -5.88
CA GLN A 152 -3.17 -7.63 -7.15
C GLN A 152 -4.48 -7.38 -7.89
N PHE A 153 -4.56 -6.26 -8.60
CA PHE A 153 -5.79 -5.80 -9.24
C PHE A 153 -5.55 -5.48 -10.70
N TYR A 154 -6.50 -5.86 -11.54
CA TYR A 154 -6.47 -5.65 -12.98
C TYR A 154 -7.75 -4.95 -13.44
N MET A 155 -7.79 -4.53 -14.70
CA MET A 155 -8.91 -3.77 -15.28
C MET A 155 -10.30 -4.43 -15.11
N THR A 156 -10.34 -5.76 -15.03
CA THR A 156 -11.56 -6.56 -14.86
C THR A 156 -12.05 -6.65 -13.41
N ASP A 157 -11.22 -6.24 -12.45
CA ASP A 157 -11.56 -6.31 -11.04
C ASP A 157 -12.31 -5.04 -10.60
N SER A 158 -13.17 -5.21 -9.61
CA SER A 158 -13.90 -4.12 -8.97
C SER A 158 -13.58 -4.08 -7.49
N ILE A 159 -13.15 -2.91 -7.00
CA ILE A 159 -12.96 -2.65 -5.57
C ILE A 159 -14.07 -1.70 -5.12
N ASN A 160 -14.77 -2.04 -4.04
CA ASN A 160 -15.82 -1.21 -3.48
C ASN A 160 -15.19 -0.13 -2.56
N PRO A 161 -15.34 1.18 -2.87
CA PRO A 161 -14.75 2.25 -2.08
C PRO A 161 -15.21 2.24 -0.62
N GLN A 162 -16.48 1.88 -0.38
CA GLN A 162 -17.06 1.83 0.97
C GLN A 162 -16.42 0.73 1.82
N PHE A 163 -16.10 -0.42 1.23
CA PHE A 163 -15.44 -1.50 1.98
C PHE A 163 -14.01 -1.14 2.37
N VAL A 164 -13.28 -0.46 1.49
CA VAL A 164 -11.94 0.07 1.78
C VAL A 164 -12.00 1.14 2.88
N SER A 165 -12.96 2.07 2.80
CA SER A 165 -13.19 3.08 3.84
C SER A 165 -13.55 2.45 5.19
N ASN A 166 -14.44 1.44 5.19
CA ASN A 166 -14.79 0.69 6.40
C ASN A 166 -13.57 -0.01 7.00
N ALA A 167 -12.68 -0.58 6.18
CA ALA A 167 -11.44 -1.18 6.66
C ALA A 167 -10.53 -0.14 7.34
N ALA A 168 -10.42 1.08 6.81
CA ALA A 168 -9.68 2.17 7.44
C ALA A 168 -10.23 2.48 8.84
N ARG A 169 -11.55 2.67 8.95
CA ARG A 169 -12.22 2.93 10.25
C ARG A 169 -12.06 1.77 11.24
N ASN A 170 -12.09 0.53 10.74
CA ASN A 170 -11.89 -0.65 11.59
C ASN A 170 -10.45 -0.75 12.10
N ILE A 171 -9.45 -0.35 11.31
CA ILE A 171 -8.06 -0.31 11.77
C ILE A 171 -7.87 0.73 12.86
N GLU A 172 -8.47 1.92 12.75
CA GLU A 172 -8.43 2.91 13.83
C GLU A 172 -9.00 2.35 15.14
N LYS A 173 -10.17 1.70 15.06
CA LYS A 173 -10.77 1.01 16.21
C LYS A 173 -9.85 -0.08 16.75
N ALA A 174 -9.21 -0.86 15.88
CA ALA A 174 -8.26 -1.89 16.28
C ALA A 174 -7.02 -1.30 16.99
N THR A 175 -6.49 -0.17 16.51
CA THR A 175 -5.38 0.55 17.14
C THR A 175 -5.76 1.07 18.53
N TRP A 176 -6.96 1.61 18.68
CA TRP A 176 -7.50 2.02 19.98
C TRP A 176 -7.65 0.80 20.91
N LEU A 177 -8.32 -0.27 20.45
CA LEU A 177 -8.52 -1.49 21.23
C LEU A 177 -7.19 -2.12 21.69
N LEU A 178 -6.18 -2.15 20.82
CA LEU A 178 -4.85 -2.67 21.13
C LEU A 178 -4.20 -1.94 22.32
N SER A 179 -4.48 -0.65 22.48
CA SER A 179 -3.91 0.18 23.55
C SER A 179 -4.75 0.17 24.84
N GLN A 180 -5.95 -0.42 24.81
CA GLN A 180 -6.94 -0.31 25.90
C GLN A 180 -7.39 -1.65 26.47
N ARG A 181 -7.29 -2.73 25.69
CA ARG A 181 -7.79 -4.05 26.12
C ARG A 181 -6.90 -4.66 27.17
N GLN A 182 -7.51 -5.00 28.31
CA GLN A 182 -6.88 -5.59 29.47
C GLN A 182 -7.47 -6.96 29.79
N ASP A 183 -6.70 -7.77 30.52
CA ASP A 183 -7.15 -9.00 31.14
C ASP A 183 -7.94 -8.75 32.42
N ALA A 184 -8.36 -9.82 33.10
CA ALA A 184 -9.12 -9.74 34.35
C ALA A 184 -8.32 -9.12 35.52
N ASN A 185 -7.00 -9.01 35.40
CA ASN A 185 -6.11 -8.41 36.39
C ASN A 185 -5.78 -6.94 36.08
N GLY A 186 -6.36 -6.37 35.01
CA GLY A 186 -6.09 -4.99 34.58
C GLY A 186 -4.79 -4.84 33.77
N VAL A 187 -4.15 -5.94 33.36
CA VAL A 187 -2.92 -5.91 32.56
C VAL A 187 -3.29 -5.89 31.08
N LEU A 188 -2.62 -5.04 30.28
CA LEU A 188 -2.84 -5.00 28.83
C LEU A 188 -2.64 -6.37 28.18
N LEU A 189 -3.56 -6.75 27.27
CA LEU A 189 -3.48 -8.02 26.54
C LEU A 189 -2.27 -8.08 25.61
N LEU A 190 -1.90 -6.94 25.02
CA LEU A 190 -0.73 -6.77 24.17
C LEU A 190 -0.09 -5.41 24.47
N PHE A 191 1.20 -5.43 24.82
CA PHE A 191 2.00 -4.22 24.98
C PHE A 191 2.38 -3.67 23.60
N SER A 192 2.04 -2.40 23.34
CA SER A 192 2.23 -1.76 22.03
C SER A 192 2.87 -0.37 22.17
N ASN A 193 2.06 0.69 22.16
CA ASN A 193 2.53 2.04 22.44
C ASN A 193 2.85 2.21 23.93
N GLU A 194 3.73 3.15 24.23
CA GLU A 194 4.08 3.52 25.60
C GLU A 194 4.28 5.02 25.69
N ILE A 195 3.78 5.63 26.75
CA ILE A 195 4.06 7.00 27.15
C ILE A 195 4.40 6.89 28.63
N SER A 196 5.67 7.03 28.98
CA SER A 196 6.18 7.02 30.36
C SER A 196 7.04 8.26 30.62
N GLU A 197 7.50 8.43 31.86
CA GLU A 197 8.44 9.49 32.21
C GLU A 197 9.81 9.30 31.54
N GLU A 198 10.20 8.05 31.22
CA GLU A 198 11.45 7.76 30.50
C GLU A 198 11.37 8.00 28.98
N GLY A 199 10.16 8.22 28.44
CA GLY A 199 9.98 8.56 27.03
C GLY A 199 8.65 8.08 26.44
N SER A 200 8.46 8.32 25.14
CA SER A 200 7.28 7.85 24.41
C SER A 200 7.64 7.03 23.17
N ASN A 201 6.93 5.91 22.99
CA ASN A 201 7.00 5.06 21.81
C ASN A 201 5.63 5.00 21.16
N LEU A 202 5.39 5.90 20.20
CA LEU A 202 4.18 5.95 19.37
C LEU A 202 4.34 5.23 18.03
N SER A 203 5.41 4.47 17.87
CA SER A 203 5.79 3.91 16.58
C SER A 203 4.79 2.87 16.06
N PHE A 204 3.92 2.29 16.91
CA PHE A 204 2.83 1.41 16.47
C PHE A 204 1.67 2.24 15.93
N ALA A 205 1.24 3.27 16.65
CA ALA A 205 0.20 4.20 16.20
C ALA A 205 0.57 4.86 14.85
N VAL A 206 1.83 5.27 14.69
CA VAL A 206 2.34 5.84 13.44
C VAL A 206 2.23 4.84 12.29
N GLU A 207 2.58 3.58 12.50
CA GLU A 207 2.55 2.57 11.44
C GLU A 207 1.10 2.20 11.05
N PHE A 208 0.17 2.14 12.00
CA PHE A 208 -1.26 2.03 11.71
C PHE A 208 -1.79 3.26 10.94
N GLY A 209 -1.37 4.46 11.33
CA GLY A 209 -1.76 5.70 10.66
C GLY A 209 -1.37 5.72 9.18
N LYS A 210 -0.21 5.15 8.81
CA LYS A 210 0.18 4.98 7.39
C LYS A 210 -0.78 4.07 6.64
N VAL A 211 -1.23 2.98 7.25
CA VAL A 211 -2.20 2.06 6.65
C VAL A 211 -3.54 2.75 6.45
N VAL A 212 -4.04 3.44 7.49
CA VAL A 212 -5.31 4.21 7.43
C VAL A 212 -5.24 5.25 6.31
N ALA A 213 -4.17 6.05 6.25
CA ALA A 213 -4.02 7.10 5.25
C ALA A 213 -4.01 6.55 3.81
N ARG A 214 -3.35 5.40 3.57
CA ARG A 214 -3.35 4.74 2.26
C ARG A 214 -4.74 4.22 1.88
N LEU A 215 -5.48 3.65 2.83
CA LEU A 215 -6.83 3.17 2.60
C LEU A 215 -7.80 4.33 2.31
N ASP A 216 -7.74 5.41 3.07
CA ASP A 216 -8.57 6.60 2.85
C ASP A 216 -8.30 7.22 1.48
N LEU A 217 -7.03 7.36 1.09
CA LEU A 217 -6.65 7.87 -0.23
C LEU A 217 -7.15 6.94 -1.33
N LEU A 218 -6.98 5.62 -1.19
CA LEU A 218 -7.46 4.66 -2.17
C LEU A 218 -8.99 4.71 -2.31
N ALA A 219 -9.72 4.80 -1.19
CA ALA A 219 -11.18 4.92 -1.22
C ALA A 219 -11.63 6.16 -2.02
N GLN A 220 -10.99 7.31 -1.80
CA GLN A 220 -11.29 8.54 -2.57
C GLN A 220 -10.97 8.39 -4.05
N MET A 221 -9.84 7.76 -4.40
CA MET A 221 -9.45 7.53 -5.79
C MET A 221 -10.41 6.57 -6.51
N LEU A 222 -10.88 5.53 -5.81
CA LEU A 222 -11.87 4.61 -6.34
C LEU A 222 -13.21 5.30 -6.56
N ASP A 223 -13.70 6.08 -5.59
CA ASP A 223 -14.93 6.87 -5.73
C ASP A 223 -14.87 7.82 -6.94
N GLU A 224 -13.74 8.50 -7.10
CA GLU A 224 -13.51 9.39 -8.23
C GLU A 224 -13.51 8.65 -9.58
N ARG A 225 -12.94 7.43 -9.65
CA ARG A 225 -13.02 6.59 -10.85
C ARG A 225 -14.47 6.29 -11.22
N TYR A 226 -15.30 5.88 -10.26
CA TYR A 226 -16.71 5.58 -10.53
C TYR A 226 -17.46 6.84 -11.00
N ARG A 227 -17.22 7.99 -10.36
CA ARG A 227 -17.80 9.28 -10.76
C ARG A 227 -17.42 9.66 -12.19
N ARG A 228 -16.14 9.54 -12.58
CA ARG A 228 -15.68 9.84 -13.95
C ARG A 228 -16.28 8.89 -14.98
N VAL A 229 -16.37 7.59 -14.68
CA VAL A 229 -17.00 6.63 -15.59
C VAL A 229 -18.46 7.00 -15.84
N ALA A 230 -19.21 7.34 -14.78
CA ALA A 230 -20.59 7.79 -14.90
C ALA A 230 -20.73 9.08 -15.72
N LEU A 231 -19.86 10.08 -15.48
CA LEU A 231 -19.88 11.35 -16.22
C LEU A 231 -19.52 11.16 -17.70
N ASN A 232 -18.49 10.36 -18.01
CA ASN A 232 -18.10 10.07 -19.39
C ASN A 232 -19.21 9.35 -20.15
N TYR A 233 -19.94 8.45 -19.48
CA TYR A 233 -21.11 7.77 -20.05
C TYR A 233 -22.28 8.75 -20.29
N ALA A 234 -22.57 9.65 -19.34
CA ALA A 234 -23.59 10.67 -19.53
C ALA A 234 -23.23 11.61 -20.69
N GLN A 235 -21.97 12.04 -20.80
CA GLN A 235 -21.48 12.86 -21.90
C GLN A 235 -21.59 12.14 -23.25
N SER A 236 -21.26 10.85 -23.33
CA SER A 236 -21.37 10.10 -24.58
C SER A 236 -22.82 9.96 -25.04
N LEU A 237 -23.78 9.77 -24.13
CA LEU A 237 -25.21 9.77 -24.45
C LEU A 237 -25.72 11.15 -24.92
N LEU A 238 -25.26 12.24 -24.31
CA LEU A 238 -25.62 13.59 -24.73
C LEU A 238 -25.10 13.91 -26.13
N LEU A 239 -23.86 13.50 -26.45
CA LEU A 239 -23.26 13.72 -27.77
C LEU A 239 -23.83 12.81 -28.86
N MET A 240 -24.41 11.66 -28.51
CA MET A 240 -25.14 10.81 -29.47
C MET A 240 -26.42 11.47 -30.01
N ASN A 241 -26.98 12.47 -29.32
CA ASN A 241 -28.15 13.22 -29.77
C ASN A 241 -27.82 14.43 -30.67
N PHE A 242 -26.54 14.77 -30.83
CA PHE A 242 -26.12 15.82 -31.75
C PHE A 242 -25.53 15.18 -33.02
N LEU A 243 -26.18 15.40 -34.16
CA LEU A 243 -25.58 15.11 -35.46
C LEU A 243 -24.45 16.11 -35.72
N PRO A 244 -23.30 15.69 -36.28
CA PRO A 244 -22.22 16.61 -36.60
C PRO A 244 -22.71 17.64 -37.62
N VAL A 245 -22.61 18.92 -37.27
CA VAL A 245 -22.71 20.03 -38.22
C VAL A 245 -21.29 20.39 -38.64
N GLN A 246 -21.04 20.31 -39.94
CA GLN A 246 -19.77 20.70 -40.56
C GLN A 246 -19.47 22.17 -40.33
#